data_AF-A0A6P0P5L8-F1
#
_entry.id   AF-A0A6P0P5L8-F1
#
_cell.length_a   1.000
_cell.length_b   1.000
_cell.length_c   1.000
_cell.angle_alpha   90.00
_cell.angle_beta   90.00
_cell.angle_gamma   90.00
#
_symmetry.space_group_name_H-M   'P 1'
#
loop_
_entity.id
_entity.type
_entity.pdbx_description
1 polymer ?
#
loop_
_entity_poly.entity_id
_entity_poly.type
_entity_poly.pdbx_seq_one_letter_code
_entity_poly.pdbx_strand_id
1 'polypeptide(L)' 'MMIISREFVDGSQLILTIDRRQWKNHHIFVMATIYKKRALAIYWQVLLQKGSTNLAEQKALIKPVLQ' A
#
# COMPACT_ATOMS: atom_id res chain seq x y z
N MET A 1 2.54 9.00 8.25
CA MET A 1 3.16 9.99 7.34
C MET A 1 4.46 10.62 7.87
N MET A 2 4.70 10.64 9.20
CA MET A 2 5.92 11.26 9.79
C MET A 2 7.25 10.56 9.46
N ILE A 3 7.25 9.24 9.24
CA ILE A 3 8.47 8.49 8.88
C ILE A 3 8.91 8.81 7.45
N ILE A 4 7.97 8.92 6.51
CA ILE A 4 8.33 9.16 5.10
C ILE A 4 9.00 10.53 4.96
N SER A 5 8.39 11.58 5.51
CA SER A 5 8.92 12.95 5.40
C SER A 5 10.22 13.19 6.19
N ARG A 6 10.55 12.33 7.16
CA ARG A 6 11.81 12.41 7.91
C ARG A 6 12.95 11.64 7.26
N GLU A 7 12.62 10.49 6.68
CA GLU A 7 13.62 9.53 6.21
C GLU A 7 13.89 9.61 4.70
N PHE A 8 12.97 10.22 3.95
CA PHE A 8 13.12 10.44 2.51
C PHE A 8 13.26 11.94 2.24
N VAL A 9 14.30 12.29 1.49
CA VAL A 9 14.54 13.65 1.04
C VAL A 9 13.64 13.93 -0.17
N ASP A 10 13.13 15.15 -0.30
CA ASP A 10 12.39 15.56 -1.49
C ASP A 10 13.21 15.34 -2.76
N GLY A 11 12.58 14.77 -3.79
CA GLY A 11 13.24 14.38 -5.05
C GLY A 11 13.99 13.04 -4.99
N SER A 12 14.10 12.38 -3.83
CA SER A 12 14.63 11.02 -3.74
C SER A 12 13.62 9.97 -4.19
N GLN A 13 14.13 8.80 -4.61
CA GLN A 13 13.27 7.69 -5.03
C GLN A 13 12.58 7.06 -3.81
N LEU A 14 11.25 7.01 -3.85
CA LEU A 14 10.42 6.23 -2.93
C LEU A 14 9.93 4.95 -3.64
N ILE A 15 10.26 3.78 -3.10
CA ILE A 15 9.77 2.50 -3.63
C ILE A 15 8.52 2.10 -2.88
N LEU A 16 7.40 2.04 -3.58
CA LEU A 16 6.12 1.54 -3.07
C LEU A 16 5.90 0.10 -3.53
N THR A 17 5.55 -0.76 -2.59
CA THR A 17 5.13 -2.14 -2.85
C THR A 17 3.66 -2.30 -2.54
N ILE A 18 2.97 -3.00 -3.43
CA ILE A 18 1.57 -3.39 -3.26
C ILE A 18 1.54 -4.89 -3.00
N ASP A 19 0.78 -5.28 -2.00
CA ASP A 19 0.62 -6.67 -1.62
C ASP A 19 -0.85 -6.97 -1.30
N ARG A 20 -1.31 -8.13 -1.73
CA ARG A 20 -2.66 -8.61 -1.45
C ARG A 20 -2.54 -10.01 -0.88
N ARG A 21 -2.91 -10.17 0.39
CA ARG A 21 -2.88 -11.48 1.06
C ARG A 21 -4.25 -11.87 1.57
N GLN A 22 -4.50 -13.17 1.59
CA GLN A 22 -5.60 -13.72 2.35
C GLN A 22 -5.14 -13.92 3.80
N TRP A 23 -5.79 -13.23 4.73
CA TRP A 23 -5.58 -13.40 6.16
C TRP A 23 -6.86 -13.98 6.75
N LYS A 24 -6.81 -15.25 7.17
CA LYS A 24 -7.99 -16.03 7.56
C LYS A 24 -9.06 -15.97 6.46
N ASN A 25 -10.23 -15.40 6.77
CA ASN A 25 -11.37 -15.29 5.86
C ASN A 25 -11.47 -13.93 5.17
N HIS A 26 -10.46 -13.07 5.30
CA HIS A 26 -10.46 -11.71 4.75
C HIS A 26 -9.33 -11.54 3.75
N HIS A 27 -9.61 -10.82 2.66
CA HIS A 27 -8.56 -10.32 1.78
C HIS A 27 -8.06 -8.99 2.33
N ILE A 28 -6.77 -8.86 2.57
CA ILE A 28 -6.14 -7.63 3.02
C ILE A 28 -5.31 -7.09 1.87
N PHE A 29 -5.56 -5.82 1.55
CA PHE A 29 -4.70 -5.02 0.70
C PHE A 29 -3.73 -4.24 1.57
N VAL A 30 -2.45 -4.28 1.25
CA VAL A 30 -1.39 -3.56 1.96
C VAL A 30 -0.55 -2.81 0.92
N MET A 31 -0.34 -1.54 1.18
CA MET A 31 0.69 -0.74 0.54
C MET A 31 1.77 -0.41 1.56
N ALA A 32 3.02 -0.65 1.16
CA ALA A 32 4.18 -0.40 1.98
C ALA A 32 5.24 0.39 1.22
N THR A 33 6.04 1.16 1.93
CA THR A 33 7.30 1.70 1.41
C THR A 33 8.44 0.76 1.80
N ILE A 34 9.44 0.62 0.93
CA ILE A 34 10.68 -0.09 1.26
C ILE A 34 11.68 0.90 1.85
N TYR A 35 12.08 0.66 3.10
CA TYR A 35 13.07 1.46 3.80
C TYR A 35 14.03 0.56 4.57
N LYS A 36 15.34 0.75 4.41
CA LYS A 36 16.40 -0.06 5.05
C LYS A 36 16.14 -1.57 4.98
N LYS A 37 15.77 -2.06 3.77
CA LYS A 37 15.42 -3.47 3.48
C LYS A 37 14.20 -4.01 4.25
N ARG A 38 13.30 -3.13 4.70
CA ARG A 38 12.05 -3.48 5.39
C ARG A 38 10.85 -2.87 4.68
N ALA A 39 9.76 -3.63 4.58
CA ALA A 39 8.48 -3.11 4.12
C ALA A 39 7.75 -2.47 5.31
N LEU A 40 7.56 -1.15 5.26
CA LEU A 40 6.79 -0.40 6.23
C LEU A 40 5.40 -0.16 5.66
N ALA A 41 4.38 -0.77 6.25
CA ALA A 41 2.99 -0.56 5.84
C ALA A 41 2.60 0.90 6.06
N ILE A 42 2.18 1.57 4.99
CA ILE A 42 1.75 2.99 5.00
C ILE A 42 0.25 3.13 4.79
N TYR A 43 -0.38 2.12 4.20
CA TYR A 43 -1.81 2.03 4.03
C TYR A 43 -2.24 0.57 3.95
N TRP A 44 -3.38 0.23 4.53
CA TRP A 44 -3.97 -1.10 4.42
C TRP A 44 -5.48 -1.02 4.53
N GLN A 45 -6.17 -1.99 3.93
CA GLN A 45 -7.62 -2.12 4.05
C GLN A 45 -8.06 -3.57 3.89
N VAL A 46 -9.17 -3.91 4.57
CA VAL A 46 -9.85 -5.18 4.38
C VAL A 46 -10.77 -5.06 3.17
N LEU A 47 -10.58 -5.94 2.19
CA LEU A 47 -11.43 -6.03 1.01
C LEU A 47 -12.60 -6.97 1.32
N LEU A 48 -13.82 -6.45 1.14
CA LEU A 48 -15.06 -7.23 1.32
C LEU A 48 -15.31 -8.21 0.17
N GLN A 49 -14.77 -7.90 -1.02
CA GLN A 49 -14.96 -8.73 -2.21
C GLN A 49 -14.08 -9.98 -2.19
N LYS A 50 -14.71 -11.14 -2.42
CA LYS A 50 -14.03 -12.40 -2.76
C LYS A 50 -13.77 -12.41 -4.26
N GLY A 51 -12.52 -12.20 -4.68
CA GLY A 51 -12.11 -12.29 -6.10
C GLY A 51 -11.34 -11.08 -6.63
N SER A 52 -11.15 -11.03 -7.95
CA SER A 52 -10.39 -9.97 -8.63
C SER A 52 -11.07 -8.61 -8.53
N THR A 53 -10.29 -7.55 -8.42
CA THR A 53 -10.73 -6.16 -8.53
C THR A 53 -10.70 -5.71 -9.99
N ASN A 54 -11.63 -4.88 -10.43
CA ASN A 54 -11.50 -4.20 -11.74
C ASN A 54 -10.51 -3.02 -11.66
N LEU A 55 -10.18 -2.42 -12.81
CA LEU A 55 -9.22 -1.31 -12.88
C LEU A 55 -9.67 -0.08 -12.08
N ALA A 56 -10.97 0.23 -12.07
CA ALA A 56 -11.50 1.38 -11.34
C ALA A 56 -11.36 1.18 -9.83
N GLU A 57 -11.66 -0.01 -9.33
CA GLU A 57 -11.43 -0.42 -7.95
C GLU A 57 -9.94 -0.34 -7.61
N GLN A 58 -9.04 -0.89 -8.44
CA GLN A 58 -7.60 -0.81 -8.20
C GLN A 58 -7.11 0.63 -8.08
N LYS A 59 -7.55 1.52 -8.98
CA LYS A 59 -7.24 2.95 -8.90
C LYS A 59 -7.76 3.56 -7.59
N ALA A 60 -8.98 3.22 -7.19
CA ALA A 60 -9.57 3.69 -5.93
C ALA A 60 -8.81 3.17 -4.70
N LEU A 61 -8.29 1.94 -4.71
CA LEU A 61 -7.51 1.35 -3.61
C LEU A 61 -6.16 2.05 -3.41
N ILE A 62 -5.54 2.51 -4.50
CA ILE A 62 -4.19 3.10 -4.49
C ILE A 62 -4.24 4.63 -4.28
N LYS A 63 -5.33 5.27 -4.73
CA LYS A 63 -5.52 6.73 -4.66
C LYS A 63 -5.17 7.35 -3.30
N PRO A 64 -5.53 6.78 -2.13
CA PRO A 64 -5.23 7.38 -0.82
C PRO A 64 -3.74 7.61 -0.55
N VAL A 65 -2.84 6.92 -1.27
CA VAL A 65 -1.38 7.05 -1.09
C VAL A 65 -0.73 7.94 -2.16
N LEU A 66 -1.32 8.03 -3.36
CA LEU A 66 -0.73 8.71 -4.52
C LEU A 66 -1.41 10.06 -4.87
N GLN A 67 -2.20 10.64 -3.96
CA GLN A 67 -2.95 11.88 -4.27
C GLN A 67 -2.07 13.05 -4.68
#